data_AF-A0A5N8AH59-F1
#
_entry.id   AF-A0A5N8AH59-F1
#
_cell.length_a   1.000
_cell.length_b   1.000
_cell.length_c   1.000
_cell.angle_alpha   90.00
_cell.angle_beta   90.00
_cell.angle_gamma   90.00
#
_symmetry.space_group_name_H-M   'P 1'
#
loop_
_entity.id
_entity.type
_entity.pdbx_description
1 polymer ?
#
loop_
_entity_poly.entity_id
_entity_poly.type
_entity_poly.pdbx_seq_one_letter_code
_entity_poly.pdbx_strand_id
1 'polypeptide(L)'
;MIENEQTGRDRASGYGNSSVRPAASQDWAQLGGKRISAGRVLLIKAGLVLLICAAMALLVWKWSEWRAEAQAGSAYAAHSICSCRYVAGRGLESCKQDAALEADYVYISDEPEQKRVTGTAFLLGSASARLKPGYGCLIEK
;
A
#
# COMPACT_ATOMS: atom_id res chain seq x y z
N MET A 1 -84.99 -10.43 -57.46
CA MET A 1 -84.33 -11.56 -58.15
C MET A 1 -83.01 -11.75 -57.41
N ILE A 2 -82.98 -12.55 -56.34
CA ILE A 2 -82.96 -14.03 -56.30
C ILE A 2 -81.55 -14.56 -56.62
N GLU A 3 -81.03 -15.34 -55.65
CA GLU A 3 -79.92 -16.31 -55.70
C GLU A 3 -78.51 -15.77 -55.95
N ASN A 4 -77.42 -16.33 -55.42
CA ASN A 4 -77.10 -17.40 -54.48
C ASN A 4 -75.58 -17.53 -54.61
N GLU A 5 -74.82 -17.65 -53.52
CA GLU A 5 -73.67 -18.56 -53.50
C GLU A 5 -73.22 -18.80 -52.07
N GLN A 6 -73.93 -19.72 -51.41
CA GLN A 6 -73.33 -20.52 -50.36
C GLN A 6 -72.41 -21.56 -51.00
N THR A 7 -71.09 -21.41 -50.84
CA THR A 7 -70.13 -22.51 -51.05
C THR A 7 -68.88 -22.24 -50.21
N GLY A 8 -68.39 -23.26 -49.49
CA GLY A 8 -67.10 -23.23 -48.80
C GLY A 8 -67.25 -23.23 -47.28
N ARG A 9 -67.67 -24.32 -46.64
CA ARG A 9 -66.86 -25.52 -46.35
C ARG A 9 -65.73 -25.23 -45.34
N ASP A 10 -65.80 -25.99 -44.24
CA ASP A 10 -64.72 -26.36 -43.32
C ASP A 10 -64.42 -25.46 -42.10
N ARG A 11 -65.24 -25.68 -41.07
CA ARG A 11 -64.80 -25.66 -39.67
C ARG A 11 -63.73 -26.74 -39.49
N ALA A 12 -62.46 -26.34 -39.48
CA ALA A 12 -61.42 -27.13 -38.83
C ALA A 12 -61.15 -26.54 -37.44
N SER A 13 -61.67 -27.24 -36.45
CA SER A 13 -61.34 -27.09 -35.04
C SER A 13 -59.86 -27.44 -34.84
N GLY A 14 -59.02 -26.43 -34.69
CA GLY A 14 -57.61 -26.55 -34.33
C GLY A 14 -57.38 -26.07 -32.91
N TYR A 15 -57.86 -26.84 -31.92
CA TYR A 15 -57.41 -26.71 -30.53
C TYR A 15 -55.97 -27.23 -30.45
N GLY A 16 -55.00 -26.35 -30.26
CA GLY A 16 -53.64 -26.76 -29.96
C GLY A 16 -52.58 -25.75 -30.29
N ASN A 17 -52.37 -24.75 -29.42
CA ASN A 17 -51.02 -24.34 -29.02
C ASN A 17 -51.10 -23.42 -27.79
N SER A 18 -51.36 -24.03 -26.63
CA SER A 18 -50.98 -23.44 -25.34
C SER A 18 -49.70 -24.10 -24.89
N SER A 19 -48.59 -23.79 -25.56
CA SER A 19 -47.26 -24.00 -25.00
C SER A 19 -46.53 -22.67 -24.97
N VAL A 20 -47.03 -21.79 -24.09
CA VAL A 20 -46.20 -20.74 -23.49
C VAL A 20 -45.05 -21.47 -22.78
N ARG A 21 -43.88 -21.48 -23.43
CA ARG A 21 -42.60 -21.78 -22.81
C ARG A 21 -41.65 -20.63 -23.08
N PRO A 22 -40.80 -20.32 -22.09
CA PRO A 22 -40.51 -18.95 -21.67
C PRO A 22 -39.57 -18.24 -22.62
N ALA A 23 -39.62 -16.90 -22.53
CA ALA A 23 -38.61 -16.00 -23.05
C ALA A 23 -37.22 -16.63 -22.90
N ALA A 24 -36.60 -16.82 -24.06
CA ALA A 24 -35.23 -17.24 -24.20
C ALA A 24 -34.38 -16.57 -23.12
N SER A 25 -33.94 -17.38 -22.18
CA SER A 25 -32.87 -17.05 -21.25
C SER A 25 -31.52 -16.92 -21.98
N GLN A 26 -31.48 -16.68 -23.29
CA GLN A 26 -30.27 -16.72 -24.12
C GLN A 26 -29.31 -15.53 -23.95
N ASP A 27 -29.43 -14.74 -22.89
CA ASP A 27 -28.52 -13.61 -22.61
C ASP A 27 -27.28 -14.01 -21.80
N TRP A 28 -27.16 -15.25 -21.30
CA TRP A 28 -25.92 -15.69 -20.63
C TRP A 28 -24.79 -16.12 -21.59
N ALA A 29 -25.06 -16.29 -22.89
CA ALA A 29 -24.03 -16.61 -23.88
C ALA A 29 -23.16 -15.40 -24.27
N GLN A 30 -23.62 -14.17 -23.99
CA GLN A 30 -22.88 -12.93 -24.25
C GLN A 30 -21.98 -12.50 -23.07
N LEU A 31 -22.12 -13.11 -21.89
CA LEU A 31 -21.09 -13.07 -20.85
C LEU A 31 -19.98 -14.09 -21.15
N GLY A 32 -19.66 -14.26 -22.44
CA GLY A 32 -18.49 -14.95 -22.92
C GLY A 32 -17.27 -14.24 -22.34
N GLY A 33 -16.83 -14.74 -21.18
CA GLY A 33 -15.66 -14.28 -20.47
C GLY A 33 -14.56 -14.12 -21.49
N LYS A 34 -14.08 -12.87 -21.67
CA LYS A 34 -12.95 -12.58 -22.55
C LYS A 34 -11.87 -13.57 -22.16
N ARG A 35 -11.66 -14.61 -22.97
CA ARG A 35 -10.54 -15.52 -22.82
C ARG A 35 -9.34 -14.63 -23.00
N ILE A 36 -8.76 -14.19 -21.89
CA ILE A 36 -7.54 -13.38 -21.90
C ILE A 36 -6.53 -14.32 -22.55
N SER A 37 -6.28 -14.11 -23.84
CA SER A 37 -5.38 -14.95 -24.63
C SER A 37 -4.09 -15.10 -23.85
N ALA A 38 -3.57 -16.32 -23.69
CA ALA A 38 -2.39 -16.60 -22.88
C ALA A 38 -1.22 -15.63 -23.17
N GLY A 39 -1.09 -15.16 -24.42
CA GLY A 39 -0.13 -14.11 -24.82
C GLY A 39 -0.34 -12.73 -24.17
N ARG A 40 -1.58 -12.27 -23.99
CA ARG A 40 -1.88 -11.01 -23.28
C ARG A 40 -1.58 -11.12 -21.78
N VAL A 41 -1.85 -12.27 -21.16
CA VAL A 41 -1.45 -12.53 -19.77
C VAL A 41 0.08 -12.57 -19.66
N LEU A 42 0.78 -13.17 -20.63
CA LEU A 42 2.23 -13.22 -20.66
C LEU A 42 2.85 -11.81 -20.79
N LEU A 43 2.28 -10.96 -21.64
CA LEU A 43 2.72 -9.57 -21.82
C LEU A 43 2.48 -8.71 -20.58
N ILE A 44 1.32 -8.87 -19.90
CA ILE A 44 1.04 -8.17 -18.64
C ILE A 44 2.01 -8.63 -17.55
N LYS A 45 2.28 -9.93 -17.44
CA LYS A 45 3.26 -10.48 -16.48
C LYS A 45 4.66 -9.97 -16.78
N ALA A 46 5.09 -9.97 -18.04
CA ALA A 46 6.39 -9.44 -18.44
C ALA A 46 6.53 -7.94 -18.15
N GLY A 47 5.47 -7.15 -18.42
CA GLY A 47 5.44 -5.73 -18.08
C GLY A 47 5.51 -5.48 -16.57
N LEU A 48 4.76 -6.25 -15.77
CA LEU A 48 4.80 -6.18 -14.31
C LEU A 48 6.20 -6.52 -13.77
N VAL A 49 6.81 -7.60 -14.27
CA VAL A 49 8.16 -8.00 -13.88
C VAL A 49 9.16 -6.90 -14.22
N LEU A 50 9.09 -6.33 -15.43
CA LEU A 50 9.99 -5.25 -15.85
C LEU A 50 9.82 -3.98 -15.00
N LEU A 51 8.58 -3.64 -14.62
CA LEU A 51 8.30 -2.52 -13.71
C LEU A 51 8.88 -2.75 -12.31
N ILE A 52 8.71 -3.95 -11.75
CA ILE A 52 9.27 -4.32 -10.45
C ILE A 52 10.81 -4.26 -10.49
N CYS A 53 11.43 -4.81 -11.54
CA CYS A 53 12.89 -4.74 -11.71
C CYS A 53 13.39 -3.30 -11.81
N ALA A 54 12.70 -2.43 -12.57
CA ALA A 54 13.05 -1.02 -12.68
C ALA A 54 12.91 -0.29 -11.32
N ALA A 55 11.82 -0.53 -10.59
CA ALA A 55 11.63 0.04 -9.26
C ALA A 55 12.73 -0.40 -8.28
N MET A 56 13.08 -1.69 -8.27
CA MET A 56 14.17 -2.23 -7.45
C MET A 56 15.52 -1.61 -7.82
N ALA A 57 15.82 -1.44 -9.11
CA ALA A 57 17.06 -0.81 -9.56
C ALA A 57 17.17 0.65 -9.09
N LEU A 58 16.07 1.42 -9.18
CA LEU A 58 16.01 2.79 -8.66
C LEU A 58 16.19 2.82 -7.15
N LEU A 59 15.56 1.89 -6.43
CA LEU A 59 15.64 1.80 -4.98
C LEU A 59 17.08 1.52 -4.52
N VAL A 60 17.77 0.58 -5.18
CA VAL A 60 19.18 0.27 -4.90
C VAL A 60 20.08 1.47 -5.19
N TRP A 61 19.84 2.20 -6.29
CA TRP A 61 20.64 3.37 -6.62
C TRP A 61 20.45 4.51 -5.61
N LYS A 62 19.22 4.77 -5.15
CA LYS A 62 18.93 5.83 -4.18
C LYS A 62 19.12 5.41 -2.72
N TRP A 63 19.41 4.14 -2.47
CA TRP A 63 19.52 3.58 -1.13
C TRP A 63 20.57 4.27 -0.25
N SER A 64 21.73 4.63 -0.82
CA SER A 64 22.81 5.28 -0.05
C SER A 64 22.42 6.67 0.43
N GLU A 65 21.72 7.46 -0.40
CA GLU A 65 21.28 8.82 -0.07
C GLU A 65 20.27 8.78 1.08
N TRP A 66 19.25 7.91 0.96
CA TRP A 66 18.22 7.77 2.01
C TRP A 66 18.79 7.28 3.34
N ARG A 67 19.82 6.42 3.30
CA ARG A 67 20.52 6.00 4.51
C ARG A 67 21.31 7.13 5.16
N ALA A 68 21.98 7.96 4.37
CA ALA A 68 22.73 9.10 4.89
C ALA A 68 21.78 10.11 5.58
N GLU A 69 20.65 10.41 4.96
CA GLU A 69 19.61 11.27 5.53
C GLU A 69 19.01 10.66 6.81
N ALA A 70 18.65 9.38 6.79
CA ALA A 70 18.13 8.69 7.97
C ALA A 70 19.14 8.65 9.12
N GLN A 71 20.43 8.52 8.82
CA GLN A 71 21.49 8.54 9.83
C GLN A 71 21.69 9.94 10.41
N ALA A 72 21.67 10.98 9.57
CA ALA A 72 21.72 12.37 10.03
C ALA A 72 20.51 12.72 10.93
N GLY A 73 19.30 12.31 10.52
CA GLY A 73 18.08 12.49 11.31
C GLY A 73 18.14 11.75 12.65
N SER A 74 18.61 10.50 12.64
CA SER A 74 18.80 9.71 13.88
C SER A 74 19.79 10.36 14.84
N ALA A 75 20.88 10.93 14.30
CA ALA A 75 21.92 11.57 15.09
C ALA A 75 21.43 12.86 15.75
N TYR A 76 20.66 13.66 15.02
CA TYR A 76 20.03 14.87 15.54
C TYR A 76 18.97 14.55 16.61
N ALA A 77 18.15 13.53 16.38
CA ALA A 77 17.15 13.08 17.35
C ALA A 77 17.82 12.60 18.66
N ALA A 78 18.87 11.77 18.55
CA ALA A 78 19.62 11.30 19.71
C ALA A 78 20.23 12.45 20.51
N HIS A 79 20.83 13.44 19.84
CA HIS A 79 21.37 14.63 20.50
C HIS A 79 20.27 15.40 21.23
N SER A 80 19.18 15.74 20.54
CA SER A 80 18.09 16.55 21.10
C SER A 80 17.48 15.92 22.36
N ILE A 81 17.25 14.60 22.32
CA ILE A 81 16.72 13.84 23.46
C ILE A 81 17.76 13.76 24.59
N CYS A 82 19.03 13.51 24.28
CA CYS A 82 20.10 13.53 25.27
C CYS A 82 20.16 14.89 25.99
N SER A 83 20.10 16.00 25.25
CA SER A 83 20.14 17.35 25.83
C SER A 83 18.93 17.59 26.72
N CYS A 84 17.72 17.29 26.25
CA CYS A 84 16.49 17.43 27.03
C CYS A 84 16.52 16.60 28.33
N ARG A 85 17.01 15.36 28.26
CA ARG A 85 16.99 14.45 29.41
C ARG A 85 18.11 14.74 30.40
N TYR A 86 19.33 14.88 29.92
CA TYR A 86 20.52 14.92 30.79
C TYR A 86 21.04 16.32 31.07
N VAL A 87 20.79 17.30 30.19
CA VAL A 87 21.16 18.70 30.41
C VAL A 87 20.00 19.47 31.04
N ALA A 88 18.79 19.34 30.49
CA ALA A 88 17.60 20.01 31.05
C ALA A 88 16.91 19.21 32.18
N GLY A 89 17.34 17.97 32.44
CA GLY A 89 16.86 17.17 33.58
C GLY A 89 15.42 16.67 33.46
N ARG A 90 14.88 16.55 32.23
CA ARG A 90 13.49 16.10 32.01
C ARG A 90 13.38 14.59 31.87
N GLY A 91 12.19 14.08 32.13
CA GLY A 91 11.84 12.68 31.88
C GLY A 91 11.92 12.34 30.39
N LEU A 92 12.34 11.10 30.08
CA LEU A 92 12.52 10.62 28.70
C LEU A 92 11.24 10.76 27.86
N GLU A 93 10.07 10.48 28.44
CA GLU A 93 8.79 10.53 27.74
C GLU A 93 8.41 11.94 27.30
N SER A 94 8.71 12.94 28.14
CA SER A 94 8.49 14.35 27.81
C SER A 94 9.44 14.82 26.71
N CYS A 95 10.70 14.36 26.74
CA CYS A 95 11.66 14.62 25.67
C CYS A 95 11.30 13.92 24.35
N LYS A 96 10.69 12.74 24.43
CA LYS A 96 10.16 12.04 23.26
C LYS A 96 9.03 12.84 22.63
N GLN A 97 8.07 13.35 23.39
CA GLN A 97 6.98 14.20 22.86
C GLN A 97 7.51 15.45 22.15
N ASP A 98 8.55 16.08 22.69
CA ASP A 98 9.16 17.27 22.07
C ASP A 98 9.98 16.93 20.81
N ALA A 99 10.59 15.75 20.76
CA ALA A 99 11.24 15.24 19.56
C ALA A 99 10.24 14.63 18.55
N ALA A 100 9.04 14.24 19.00
CA ALA A 100 8.06 13.45 18.28
C ALA A 100 7.13 14.25 17.36
N LEU A 101 7.30 15.58 17.26
CA LEU A 101 6.59 16.31 16.21
C LEU A 101 6.99 15.82 14.79
N GLU A 102 8.09 15.04 14.65
CA GLU A 102 8.50 14.42 13.37
C GLU A 102 9.06 12.97 13.47
N ALA A 103 8.99 12.31 14.64
CA ALA A 103 9.79 11.08 14.92
C ALA A 103 8.98 9.79 15.15
N ASP A 104 7.75 9.67 14.64
CA ASP A 104 6.90 8.46 14.78
C ASP A 104 7.58 7.18 14.25
N TYR A 105 8.62 7.33 13.42
CA TYR A 105 9.40 6.26 12.81
C TYR A 105 10.79 6.05 13.43
N VAL A 106 11.10 6.69 14.57
CA VAL A 106 12.40 6.58 15.25
C VAL A 106 12.28 5.84 16.58
N TYR A 107 12.92 4.69 16.68
CA TYR A 107 13.04 3.95 17.94
C TYR A 107 14.14 4.58 18.82
N ILE A 108 13.78 4.92 20.05
CA ILE A 108 14.69 5.56 21.01
C ILE A 108 14.97 4.60 22.17
N SER A 109 16.24 4.26 22.35
CA SER A 109 16.76 3.51 23.50
C SER A 109 17.56 4.45 24.42
N ASP A 110 17.31 4.39 25.72
CA ASP A 110 17.99 5.19 26.73
C ASP A 110 18.85 4.30 27.64
N GLU A 111 20.12 4.65 27.78
CA GLU A 111 21.11 3.95 28.61
C GLU A 111 21.58 4.90 29.73
N PRO A 112 20.85 4.95 30.86
CA PRO A 112 21.11 5.93 31.92
C PRO A 112 22.46 5.76 32.62
N GLU A 113 22.99 4.54 32.69
CA GLU A 113 24.30 4.25 33.29
C GLU A 113 25.44 4.95 32.55
N GLN A 114 25.35 5.01 31.21
CA GLN A 114 26.35 5.64 30.35
C GLN A 114 26.00 7.08 29.99
N LYS A 115 24.79 7.54 30.37
CA LYS A 115 24.16 8.80 29.93
C LYS A 115 24.13 8.91 28.40
N ARG A 116 23.70 7.83 27.76
CA ARG A 116 23.69 7.68 26.30
C ARG A 116 22.25 7.46 25.82
N VAL A 117 21.92 8.08 24.71
CA VAL A 117 20.65 7.90 23.99
C VAL A 117 20.96 7.41 22.59
N THR A 118 20.27 6.37 22.14
CA THR A 118 20.41 5.83 20.79
C THR A 118 19.10 6.00 20.05
N GLY A 119 19.15 6.65 18.89
CA GLY A 119 18.02 6.81 17.99
C GLY A 119 18.21 5.96 16.73
N THR A 120 17.18 5.23 16.35
CA THR A 120 17.18 4.36 15.17
C THR A 120 15.97 4.66 14.30
N ALA A 121 16.19 5.28 13.14
CA ALA A 121 15.16 5.54 12.14
C ALA A 121 14.89 4.28 11.31
N PHE A 122 13.73 3.66 11.51
CA PHE A 122 13.17 2.50 10.78
C PHE A 122 14.19 1.60 10.05
N LEU A 123 15.23 1.14 10.76
CA LEU A 123 16.33 0.29 10.23
C LEU A 123 17.16 0.89 9.07
N LEU A 124 16.87 2.11 8.63
CA LEU A 124 17.59 2.84 7.59
C LEU A 124 18.84 3.52 8.14
N GLY A 125 18.75 4.05 9.36
CA GLY A 125 19.86 4.72 10.04
C GLY A 125 19.81 4.54 11.56
N SER A 126 20.97 4.54 12.19
CA SER A 126 21.10 4.54 13.65
C SER A 126 22.26 5.43 14.05
N ALA A 127 22.07 6.16 15.15
CA ALA A 127 23.08 7.01 15.74
C ALA A 127 22.83 7.16 17.24
N SER A 128 23.87 7.49 17.98
CA SER A 128 23.79 7.67 19.42
C SER A 128 24.40 8.99 19.86
N ALA A 129 23.96 9.50 21.00
CA ALA A 129 24.54 10.68 21.62
C ALA A 129 24.77 10.44 23.10
N ARG A 130 25.88 10.91 23.63
CA ARG A 130 26.29 10.72 25.01
C ARG A 130 26.61 12.03 25.69
N LEU A 131 26.20 12.17 26.96
CA LEU A 131 26.57 13.30 27.78
C LEU A 131 28.06 13.21 28.17
N LYS A 132 28.85 14.19 27.73
CA LYS A 132 30.20 14.47 28.22
C LYS A 132 30.16 15.62 29.22
N PRO A 133 30.55 15.39 30.49
CA PRO A 133 30.62 16.46 31.49
C PRO A 133 31.46 17.64 30.98
N GLY A 134 30.92 18.86 31.06
CA GLY A 134 31.56 20.09 30.59
C GLY A 134 31.38 20.41 29.10
N TYR A 135 30.97 19.46 28.27
CA TYR A 135 30.80 19.66 26.81
C TYR A 135 29.34 19.50 26.34
N GLY A 136 28.47 18.90 27.17
CA GLY A 136 27.08 18.63 26.82
C GLY A 136 26.91 17.28 26.12
N CYS A 137 25.87 17.14 25.30
CA CYS A 137 25.60 15.91 24.56
C CYS A 137 26.36 15.91 23.23
N LEU A 138 27.18 14.89 23.00
CA LEU A 138 27.96 14.72 21.78
C LEU A 138 27.46 13.49 21.02
N ILE A 139 27.41 13.59 19.70
CA ILE A 139 27.04 12.49 18.82
C ILE A 139 28.21 11.50 18.75
N GLU A 140 27.92 10.25 19.03
CA GLU A 140 28.83 9.12 18.88
C GLU A 140 28.57 8.46 17.52
N LYS A 141 29.66 8.16 16.81
CA LYS A 141 29.66 7.69 15.42
C LYS A 141 29.32 6.21 15.31
#